data_AF-A0A6P0D7Y6-F1
#
_entry.id   AF-A0A6P0D7Y6-F1
#
_cell.length_a   1.000
_cell.length_b   1.000
_cell.length_c   1.000
_cell.angle_alpha   90.00
_cell.angle_beta   90.00
_cell.angle_gamma   90.00
#
_symmetry.space_group_name_H-M   'P 1'
#
loop_
_entity.id
_entity.type
_entity.pdbx_description
1 polymer ?
#
loop_
_entity_poly.entity_id
_entity_poly.type
_entity_poly.pdbx_seq_one_letter_code
_entity_poly.pdbx_strand_id
1 'polypeptide(L)'
;MLEIRIVTDDGINKHLEQTHLGVDPFDKSIFVDPAEAKSLLILIVWKSVEDQDEGTDWVKGIWNYNEWPSDESKANGDVMINEYGSIHSFQVEVPLHDLASRADIEAFVRRSKLVFKDKLGLDIGL
;
A
#
# COMPACT_ATOMS: atom_id res chain seq x y z
N MET A 1 0.67 -10.08 8.37
CA MET A 1 -0.70 -9.53 8.28
C MET A 1 -0.96 -9.07 6.86
N LEU A 2 -2.19 -9.17 6.34
CA LEU A 2 -2.59 -8.64 5.03
C LEU A 2 -3.75 -7.66 5.24
N GLU A 3 -3.66 -6.49 4.62
CA GLU A 3 -4.76 -5.55 4.49
C GLU A 3 -5.09 -5.32 3.01
N ILE A 4 -6.38 -5.12 2.76
CA ILE A 4 -6.93 -4.83 1.46
C ILE A 4 -7.64 -3.49 1.58
N ARG A 5 -7.17 -2.51 0.83
CA ARG A 5 -7.72 -1.16 0.82
C ARG A 5 -8.26 -0.84 -0.58
N ILE A 6 -9.44 -0.27 -0.62
CA ILE A 6 -10.03 0.29 -1.84
C ILE A 6 -10.01 1.81 -1.69
N VAL A 7 -9.42 2.48 -2.67
CA VAL A 7 -9.45 3.93 -2.78
C VAL A 7 -10.31 4.30 -3.97
N THR A 8 -11.24 5.23 -3.80
CA THR A 8 -12.15 5.67 -4.86
C THR A 8 -11.54 6.72 -5.78
N ASP A 9 -10.60 7.51 -5.26
CA ASP A 9 -9.92 8.62 -5.93
C ASP A 9 -8.42 8.59 -5.56
N ASP A 10 -7.56 8.43 -6.56
CA ASP A 10 -6.11 8.32 -6.40
C ASP A 10 -5.44 9.63 -5.97
N GLY A 11 -6.07 10.79 -6.20
CA GLY A 11 -5.64 12.09 -5.66
C GLY A 11 -5.73 12.14 -4.15
N ILE A 12 -6.83 11.64 -3.57
CA ILE A 12 -6.95 11.48 -2.11
C ILE A 12 -5.86 10.55 -1.57
N ASN A 13 -5.51 9.46 -2.27
CA ASN A 13 -4.47 8.56 -1.77
C ASN A 13 -3.12 9.30 -1.63
N LYS A 14 -2.74 10.07 -2.66
CA LYS A 14 -1.51 10.89 -2.64
C LYS A 14 -1.56 11.93 -1.53
N HIS A 15 -2.72 12.52 -1.29
CA HIS A 15 -2.90 13.49 -0.21
C HIS A 15 -2.79 12.85 1.17
N LEU A 16 -3.39 11.69 1.37
CA LEU A 16 -3.30 10.94 2.63
C LEU A 16 -1.87 10.52 2.93
N GLU A 17 -1.08 10.13 1.93
CA GLU A 17 0.35 9.87 2.07
C GLU A 17 1.12 11.14 2.52
N GLN A 18 0.58 12.34 2.26
CA GLN A 18 1.14 13.63 2.67
C GLN A 18 0.52 14.20 3.96
N THR A 19 -0.53 13.60 4.53
CA THR A 19 -1.24 14.17 5.70
C THR A 19 -0.38 14.27 6.97
N HIS A 20 0.74 13.55 7.06
CA HIS A 20 1.76 13.73 8.11
C HIS A 20 2.36 15.16 8.12
N LEU A 21 2.15 15.94 7.04
CA LEU A 21 2.57 17.34 6.89
C LEU A 21 1.54 18.37 7.38
N GLY A 22 0.46 17.96 8.06
CA GLY A 22 -0.51 18.88 8.65
C GLY A 22 -1.55 19.43 7.65
N VAL A 23 -1.91 18.64 6.65
CA VAL A 23 -2.86 19.04 5.61
C VAL A 23 -4.30 18.70 6.02
N ASP A 24 -5.27 19.56 5.66
CA ASP A 24 -6.68 19.36 5.99
C ASP A 24 -7.24 18.12 5.26
N PRO A 25 -7.76 17.11 5.99
CA PRO A 25 -8.35 15.91 5.39
C PRO A 25 -9.67 16.18 4.65
N PHE A 26 -10.24 17.38 4.76
CA PHE A 26 -11.46 17.81 4.07
C PHE A 26 -11.20 18.83 2.96
N ASP A 27 -9.94 19.10 2.62
CA ASP A 27 -9.60 19.95 1.49
C ASP A 27 -10.13 19.32 0.20
N LYS A 28 -11.11 19.97 -0.44
CA LYS A 28 -11.74 19.46 -1.66
C LYS A 28 -10.86 19.63 -2.89
N SER A 29 -9.80 20.42 -2.81
CA SER A 29 -8.87 20.64 -3.93
C SER A 29 -7.93 19.45 -4.18
N ILE A 30 -7.96 18.45 -3.30
CA ILE A 30 -7.11 17.25 -3.34
C ILE A 30 -7.70 16.16 -4.24
N PHE A 31 -9.00 16.23 -4.48
CA PHE A 31 -9.71 15.30 -5.36
C PHE A 31 -9.32 15.62 -6.79
N VAL A 32 -9.07 14.59 -7.58
CA VAL A 32 -8.82 14.78 -9.01
C VAL A 32 -10.13 15.15 -9.69
N ASP A 33 -10.07 15.75 -10.89
CA ASP A 33 -11.25 15.88 -11.73
C ASP A 33 -11.94 14.50 -11.85
N PRO A 34 -13.25 14.39 -11.64
CA PRO A 34 -13.96 13.11 -11.73
C PRO A 34 -13.75 12.35 -13.04
N ALA A 35 -13.43 13.05 -14.14
CA ALA A 35 -13.11 12.44 -15.42
C ALA A 35 -11.72 11.77 -15.46
N GLU A 36 -10.82 12.18 -14.57
CA GLU A 36 -9.44 11.68 -14.46
C GLU A 36 -9.23 10.76 -13.25
N ALA A 37 -10.09 10.85 -12.24
CA ALA A 37 -10.00 10.09 -11.00
C ALA A 37 -10.02 8.57 -11.26
N LYS A 38 -9.05 7.86 -10.65
CA LYS A 38 -8.96 6.40 -10.70
C LYS A 38 -9.19 5.81 -9.34
N SER A 39 -10.06 4.80 -9.29
CA SER A 39 -10.15 3.95 -8.10
C SER A 39 -9.04 2.90 -8.12
N LEU A 40 -8.40 2.68 -6.97
CA LEU A 40 -7.29 1.75 -6.79
C LEU A 40 -7.67 0.64 -5.82
N LEU A 41 -7.24 -0.58 -6.13
CA LEU A 41 -7.12 -1.65 -5.16
C LEU A 41 -5.67 -1.71 -4.68
N ILE A 42 -5.48 -1.65 -3.36
CA ILE A 42 -4.18 -1.65 -2.72
C ILE A 42 -4.12 -2.86 -1.78
N LEU A 43 -3.08 -3.68 -1.92
CA LEU A 43 -2.76 -4.77 -1.01
C LEU A 43 -1.52 -4.39 -0.22
N ILE A 44 -1.62 -4.45 1.11
CA ILE A 44 -0.52 -4.14 2.02
C ILE A 44 -0.23 -5.37 2.87
N VAL A 45 1.04 -5.77 2.91
CA VAL A 45 1.49 -6.91 3.71
C VAL A 45 2.55 -6.46 4.70
N TRP A 46 2.43 -6.94 5.92
CA TRP A 46 3.42 -6.74 6.99
C TRP A 46 3.98 -8.07 7.46
N LYS A 47 5.30 -8.11 7.63
CA LYS A 47 6.06 -9.22 8.20
C LYS A 47 6.92 -8.70 9.35
N SER A 48 6.81 -9.35 10.51
CA SER A 48 7.80 -9.19 11.58
C SER A 48 9.05 -9.97 11.22
N VAL A 49 10.21 -9.33 11.27
CA VAL A 49 11.52 -10.00 11.08
C VAL A 49 12.17 -10.39 12.40
N GLU A 50 11.72 -9.79 13.51
CA GLU A 50 12.11 -10.12 14.88
C GLU A 50 10.86 -10.14 15.79
N ASP A 51 11.02 -10.60 17.03
CA ASP A 51 9.94 -10.53 18.01
C ASP A 51 9.62 -9.06 18.34
N GLN A 52 8.33 -8.77 18.52
CA GLN A 52 7.89 -7.45 18.97
C GLN A 52 7.87 -7.41 20.49
N ASP A 53 8.29 -6.29 21.08
CA ASP A 53 8.13 -6.05 22.51
C ASP A 53 6.64 -6.11 22.91
N GLU A 54 6.33 -6.85 23.99
CA GLU A 54 4.98 -6.92 24.53
C GLU A 54 4.44 -5.52 24.84
N GLY A 55 3.23 -5.22 24.36
CA GLY A 55 2.55 -3.93 24.57
C GLY A 55 2.80 -2.88 23.49
N THR A 56 3.62 -3.17 22.47
CA THR A 56 3.84 -2.28 21.33
C THR A 56 2.67 -2.33 20.34
N ASP A 57 2.02 -1.17 20.11
CA ASP A 57 1.02 -1.00 19.04
C ASP A 57 1.73 -0.61 17.73
N TRP A 58 2.42 -1.58 17.14
CA TRP A 58 3.18 -1.39 15.91
C TRP A 58 2.28 -0.98 14.73
N VAL A 59 1.01 -1.40 14.72
CA VAL A 59 0.05 -1.05 13.67
C VAL A 59 -0.21 0.45 13.69
N LYS A 60 -0.52 1.00 14.86
CA LYS A 60 -0.67 2.45 15.05
C LYS A 60 0.63 3.20 14.75
N GLY A 61 1.77 2.59 15.06
CA GLY A 61 3.10 3.09 14.71
C GLY A 61 3.25 3.33 13.19
N ILE A 62 3.00 2.29 12.41
CA ILE A 62 3.10 2.33 10.94
C ILE A 62 2.12 3.34 10.33
N TRP A 63 0.87 3.38 10.81
CA TRP A 63 -0.12 4.28 10.22
C TRP A 63 0.12 5.75 10.50
N ASN A 64 0.73 6.11 11.63
CA ASN A 64 0.89 7.50 12.02
C ASN A 64 2.26 8.10 11.67
N TYR A 65 3.31 7.27 11.57
CA TYR A 65 4.69 7.77 11.60
C TYR A 65 5.56 7.33 10.44
N ASN A 66 5.05 6.51 9.52
CA ASN A 66 5.83 5.89 8.48
C ASN A 66 5.46 6.46 7.11
N GLU A 67 6.47 6.89 6.34
CA GLU A 67 6.27 7.39 4.98
C GLU A 67 5.99 6.21 4.04
N TRP A 68 4.88 6.27 3.30
CA TRP A 68 4.60 5.31 2.24
C TRP A 68 5.49 5.58 1.02
N PRO A 69 5.81 4.57 0.18
CA PRO A 69 6.68 4.76 -0.97
C PRO A 69 6.14 5.83 -1.92
N SER A 70 6.99 6.77 -2.33
CA SER A 70 6.61 7.81 -3.31
C SER A 70 6.31 7.21 -4.69
N ASP A 71 5.57 7.95 -5.52
CA ASP A 71 5.30 7.59 -6.92
C ASP A 71 6.59 7.30 -7.71
N GLU A 72 7.68 8.02 -7.41
CA GLU A 72 9.00 7.81 -8.02
C GLU A 72 9.62 6.47 -7.59
N SER A 73 9.55 6.12 -6.31
CA SER A 73 9.98 4.82 -5.80
C SER A 73 9.16 3.68 -6.43
N LYS A 74 7.85 3.87 -6.58
CA LYS A 74 6.98 2.92 -7.29
C LYS A 74 7.36 2.77 -8.76
N ALA A 75 7.69 3.87 -9.45
CA ALA A 75 7.99 3.89 -10.88
C ALA A 75 9.38 3.32 -11.25
N ASN A 76 10.37 3.50 -10.39
CA ASN A 76 11.74 3.01 -10.63
C ASN A 76 11.91 1.51 -10.32
N GLY A 77 10.87 0.85 -9.81
CA GLY A 77 10.97 -0.51 -9.29
C GLY A 77 11.83 -0.63 -8.03
N ASP A 78 12.28 0.52 -7.48
CA ASP A 78 12.96 0.63 -6.20
C ASP A 78 11.90 0.60 -5.11
N VAL A 79 11.55 -0.64 -4.77
CA VAL A 79 10.51 -0.91 -3.81
C VAL A 79 11.03 -0.72 -2.40
N MET A 80 10.60 0.36 -1.75
CA MET A 80 10.89 0.60 -0.34
C MET A 80 10.10 -0.40 0.50
N ILE A 81 10.82 -1.30 1.16
CA ILE A 81 10.31 -1.95 2.37
C ILE A 81 10.17 -0.81 3.38
N ASN A 82 8.94 -0.56 3.83
CA ASN A 82 8.76 0.39 4.90
C ASN A 82 9.05 -0.33 6.23
N GLU A 83 10.15 0.06 6.86
CA GLU A 83 10.65 -0.54 8.09
C GLU A 83 10.19 0.29 9.29
N TYR A 84 9.36 -0.30 10.16
CA TYR A 84 9.01 0.25 11.46
C TYR A 84 9.52 -0.67 12.55
N GLY A 85 10.67 -0.34 13.16
CA GLY A 85 11.35 -1.26 14.05
C GLY A 85 11.63 -2.58 13.32
N SER A 86 11.09 -3.69 13.83
CA SER A 86 11.21 -5.02 13.23
C SER A 86 10.04 -5.43 12.33
N ILE A 87 9.16 -4.49 11.94
CA ILE A 87 8.10 -4.73 10.95
C ILE A 87 8.52 -4.23 9.58
N HIS A 88 8.54 -5.15 8.61
CA HIS A 88 8.75 -4.86 7.20
C HIS A 88 7.40 -4.85 6.48
N SER A 89 7.11 -3.76 5.76
CA SER A 89 5.85 -3.55 5.06
C SER A 89 6.06 -3.50 3.55
N PHE A 90 5.11 -4.03 2.78
CA PHE A 90 5.14 -3.99 1.32
C PHE A 90 3.75 -3.74 0.75
N GLN A 91 3.67 -2.86 -0.24
CA GLN A 91 2.43 -2.49 -0.93
C GLN A 91 2.50 -2.84 -2.42
N VAL A 92 1.39 -3.35 -2.96
CA VAL A 92 1.12 -3.39 -4.40
C VAL A 92 -0.23 -2.77 -4.67
N GLU A 93 -0.34 -2.08 -5.80
CA GLU A 93 -1.57 -1.39 -6.20
C GLU A 93 -1.92 -1.69 -7.66
N VAL A 94 -3.21 -1.63 -7.98
CA VAL A 94 -3.73 -1.80 -9.33
C VAL A 94 -4.97 -0.93 -9.50
N PRO A 95 -5.14 -0.24 -10.64
CA PRO A 95 -6.40 0.41 -10.97
C PRO A 95 -7.54 -0.61 -11.02
N LEU A 96 -8.67 -0.29 -10.39
CA LEU A 96 -9.83 -1.20 -10.38
C LEU A 96 -10.36 -1.49 -11.78
N HIS A 97 -10.22 -0.55 -12.72
CA HIS A 97 -10.64 -0.76 -14.11
C HIS A 97 -9.78 -1.79 -14.85
N ASP A 98 -8.54 -2.05 -14.40
CA ASP A 98 -7.69 -3.10 -14.95
C ASP A 98 -8.08 -4.51 -14.45
N LEU A 99 -8.97 -4.60 -13.46
CA LEU A 99 -9.49 -5.85 -12.90
C LEU A 99 -10.88 -6.20 -13.48
N ALA A 100 -11.03 -6.05 -14.79
CA ALA A 100 -12.32 -6.18 -15.47
C ALA A 100 -12.84 -7.64 -15.56
N SER A 101 -11.95 -8.63 -15.40
CA SER A 101 -12.31 -10.04 -15.45
C SER A 101 -11.72 -10.84 -14.28
N ARG A 102 -12.29 -12.03 -14.05
CA ARG A 102 -11.72 -13.00 -13.10
C ARG A 102 -10.27 -13.35 -13.43
N ALA A 103 -9.92 -13.45 -14.70
CA ALA A 103 -8.55 -13.75 -15.12
C ALA A 103 -7.58 -12.61 -14.74
N ASP A 104 -8.02 -11.36 -14.83
CA ASP A 104 -7.21 -10.21 -14.42
C ASP A 104 -6.97 -10.19 -12.92
N ILE A 105 -8.01 -10.52 -12.13
CA ILE A 105 -7.91 -10.67 -10.67
C ILE A 105 -6.94 -11.79 -10.31
N GLU A 106 -7.07 -12.97 -10.92
CA GLU A 106 -6.18 -14.11 -10.66
C GLU A 106 -4.74 -13.79 -11.06
N ALA A 107 -4.53 -13.10 -12.18
CA ALA A 107 -3.21 -12.65 -12.62
C ALA A 107 -2.61 -11.62 -11.66
N PHE A 108 -3.39 -10.66 -11.19
CA PHE A 108 -2.97 -9.70 -10.17
C PHE A 108 -2.57 -10.40 -8.88
N VAL A 109 -3.44 -11.26 -8.33
CA VAL A 109 -3.15 -12.03 -7.10
C VAL A 109 -1.87 -12.86 -7.26
N ARG A 110 -1.69 -13.54 -8.39
CA ARG A 110 -0.47 -14.32 -8.65
C ARG A 110 0.78 -13.45 -8.67
N ARG A 111 0.74 -12.29 -9.33
CA ARG A 111 1.85 -11.33 -9.35
C ARG A 111 2.15 -10.82 -7.94
N SER A 112 1.13 -10.44 -7.18
CA SER A 112 1.27 -9.95 -5.81
C SER A 112 1.92 -10.99 -4.89
N LYS A 113 1.49 -12.26 -4.95
CA LYS A 113 2.12 -13.36 -4.20
C LYS A 113 3.60 -13.53 -4.53
N LEU A 114 3.97 -13.48 -5.82
CA LEU A 114 5.36 -13.60 -6.26
C LEU A 114 6.20 -12.44 -5.71
N VAL A 115 5.68 -11.22 -5.77
CA VAL A 115 6.36 -10.03 -5.25
C VAL A 115 6.52 -10.10 -3.72
N PHE A 116 5.48 -10.49 -2.98
CA PHE A 116 5.59 -10.65 -1.52
C PHE A 116 6.58 -11.76 -1.13
N LYS A 117 6.68 -12.83 -1.93
CA LYS A 117 7.69 -13.87 -1.73
C LYS A 117 9.10 -13.35 -1.96
N ASP A 118 9.33 -12.64 -3.05
CA ASP A 118 10.63 -12.05 -3.39
C ASP A 118 11.08 -11.03 -2.33
N LYS A 119 10.18 -10.12 -1.96
CA LYS A 119 10.54 -8.93 -1.18
C LYS A 119 10.46 -9.13 0.33
N LEU A 120 9.55 -9.96 0.81
CA LEU A 120 9.37 -10.23 2.24
C LEU A 120 9.74 -11.67 2.61
N GLY A 121 10.09 -12.54 1.66
CA GLY A 121 10.32 -13.97 1.95
C GLY A 121 9.06 -14.65 2.51
N LEU A 122 7.88 -14.24 2.06
CA LEU A 122 6.60 -14.82 2.48
C LEU A 122 6.15 -15.89 1.48
N ASP A 123 5.99 -17.13 1.93
CA ASP A 123 5.46 -18.20 1.08
C ASP A 123 3.92 -18.23 1.18
N ILE A 124 3.28 -17.41 0.35
CA ILE A 124 1.83 -17.28 0.26
C ILE A 124 1.39 -18.14 -0.93
N GLY A 125 1.06 -19.42 -0.66
CA GLY A 125 0.92 -20.50 -1.66
C GLY A 125 0.29 -20.08 -2.99
N LEU A 126 0.86 -20.56 -4.10
CA LEU A 126 0.52 -20.15 -5.48
C LEU A 126 -0.86 -20.66 -5.93
#